data_AF-A0A937N155-F1
#
_entry.id   AF-A0A937N155-F1
#
_cell.length_a   1.000
_cell.length_b   1.000
_cell.length_c   1.000
_cell.angle_alpha   90.00
_cell.angle_beta   90.00
_cell.angle_gamma   90.00
#
_symmetry.space_group_name_H-M   'P 1'
#
loop_
_entity.id
_entity.type
_entity.pdbx_description
1 polymer ?
#
loop_
_entity_poly.entity_id
_entity_poly.type
_entity_poly.pdbx_seq_one_letter_code
_entity_poly.pdbx_strand_id
1 'polypeptide(L)'
;MSENPNRRDFLGKFAVSTGAAGLVAANGVGECGAAPRGDSTGLDAQGAETVPTESKEIRPKSTPAPTSATTGKTLLAIGAHYDDCVFGIPGILLEAVRKQYRVVILNIIGDYAKWSPVKGRAEQLRATNIRLASERGIEVRFLDYASMHFDVNADTKRAVAEVVADVKPDVAFMLWRRDRHPDHEVASVLSEMALRQPGAILGRPGVRAARRIYAYDNGPGHTIGFEPNTFVDVTAAWPAAMEWLGQLMAFVRNRPYDPQSPDRTQTVKQTLAEYRGLACGVKYAEAVWATRPEPREIL
;
A
#
# COMPACT_ATOMS: atom_id res chain seq x y z
N MET A 1 49.29 57.02 28.76
CA MET A 1 49.53 55.90 27.83
C MET A 1 48.43 55.91 26.79
N SER A 2 48.82 56.18 25.54
CA SER A 2 48.19 55.95 24.24
C SER A 2 46.70 55.55 24.15
N GLU A 3 45.97 56.33 23.35
CA GLU A 3 44.72 55.98 22.66
C GLU A 3 44.88 54.74 21.75
N ASN A 4 43.79 54.08 21.35
CA ASN A 4 43.16 54.16 20.01
C ASN A 4 42.21 52.95 19.73
N PRO A 5 41.42 52.93 18.63
CA PRO A 5 40.07 52.39 18.55
C PRO A 5 40.11 51.15 17.62
N ASN A 6 38.98 50.51 17.37
CA ASN A 6 38.62 49.93 16.05
C ASN A 6 37.41 49.03 16.22
N ARG A 7 36.23 49.66 16.14
CA ARG A 7 35.15 49.07 15.36
C ARG A 7 35.52 49.29 13.89
N ARG A 8 35.89 48.23 13.19
CA ARG A 8 35.67 48.07 11.74
C ARG A 8 35.88 46.61 11.34
N ASP A 9 34.86 46.11 10.65
CA ASP A 9 34.91 45.19 9.52
C ASP A 9 35.63 43.86 9.67
N PHE A 10 34.82 42.80 9.80
CA PHE A 10 35.07 41.58 9.04
C PHE A 10 33.76 41.06 8.43
N LEU A 11 33.45 41.60 7.24
CA LEU A 11 32.53 41.01 6.28
C LEU A 11 33.18 39.75 5.70
N GLY A 12 33.01 38.62 6.40
CA GLY A 12 33.26 37.29 5.88
C GLY A 12 32.03 36.76 5.16
N LYS A 13 32.01 36.88 3.83
CA LYS A 13 31.06 36.22 2.93
C LYS A 13 31.05 34.71 3.20
N PHE A 14 29.98 34.19 3.77
CA PHE A 14 29.56 32.81 3.54
C PHE A 14 28.23 32.83 2.81
N ALA A 15 28.31 32.60 1.50
CA ALA A 15 27.19 32.19 0.70
C ALA A 15 26.74 30.82 1.22
N VAL A 16 25.62 30.78 1.95
CA VAL A 16 24.86 29.55 2.11
C VAL A 16 24.11 29.35 0.82
N SER A 17 24.66 28.50 -0.04
CA SER A 17 23.92 27.86 -1.12
C SER A 17 22.74 27.11 -0.48
N THR A 18 21.54 27.70 -0.54
CA THR A 18 20.28 27.02 -0.27
C THR A 18 20.02 26.02 -1.39
N GLY A 19 20.67 24.86 -1.29
CA GLY A 19 20.33 23.67 -2.07
C GLY A 19 19.02 23.07 -1.56
N ALA A 20 17.90 23.71 -1.87
CA ALA A 20 16.58 23.10 -1.76
C ALA A 20 16.43 22.06 -2.88
N ALA A 21 16.93 20.84 -2.65
CA ALA A 21 16.62 19.70 -3.50
C ALA A 21 15.23 19.17 -3.11
N GLY A 22 14.21 19.73 -3.75
CA GLY A 22 12.84 19.28 -3.68
C GLY A 22 12.71 17.80 -4.04
N LEU A 23 11.88 17.11 -3.26
CA LEU A 23 11.38 15.78 -3.54
C LEU A 23 10.67 15.82 -4.91
N VAL A 24 11.17 15.07 -5.89
CA VAL A 24 10.64 15.08 -7.26
C VAL A 24 9.23 14.48 -7.27
N ALA A 25 8.23 15.36 -7.29
CA ALA A 25 6.89 15.06 -7.76
C ALA A 25 6.92 15.00 -9.29
N ALA A 26 6.44 13.90 -9.86
CA ALA A 26 6.24 13.77 -11.29
C ALA A 26 5.00 14.59 -11.71
N ASN A 27 5.19 15.88 -11.99
CA ASN A 27 4.20 16.71 -12.68
C ASN A 27 4.52 16.73 -14.18
N GLY A 28 3.63 16.18 -14.99
CA GLY A 28 3.67 16.28 -16.45
C GLY A 28 2.32 16.74 -16.99
N VAL A 29 2.19 18.04 -17.20
CA VAL A 29 1.10 18.67 -17.95
C VAL A 29 1.50 18.62 -19.43
N GLY A 30 0.64 18.05 -20.29
CA GLY A 30 0.85 17.96 -21.72
C GLY A 30 -0.38 18.45 -22.48
N GLU A 31 -0.18 19.50 -23.25
CA GLU A 31 -1.18 20.24 -24.03
C GLU A 31 -1.80 19.41 -25.17
N CYS A 32 -3.00 19.85 -25.56
CA CYS A 32 -3.82 19.38 -26.67
C CYS A 32 -3.11 19.40 -28.03
N GLY A 33 -3.32 18.34 -28.84
CA GLY A 33 -2.95 18.28 -30.25
C GLY A 33 -3.92 17.37 -31.02
N ALA A 34 -4.51 17.94 -32.07
CA ALA A 34 -5.64 17.42 -32.86
C ALA A 34 -5.41 16.09 -33.60
N ALA A 35 -6.50 15.35 -33.80
CA ALA A 35 -6.62 14.23 -34.74
C ALA A 35 -6.97 14.71 -36.16
N PRO A 36 -6.74 13.88 -37.18
CA PRO A 36 -7.66 13.81 -38.30
C PRO A 36 -8.25 12.42 -38.53
N ARG A 37 -9.46 12.46 -39.07
CA ARG A 37 -10.36 11.37 -39.44
C ARG A 37 -9.90 10.66 -40.72
N GLY A 38 -10.35 9.41 -40.88
CA GLY A 38 -10.34 8.67 -42.15
C GLY A 38 -11.47 7.64 -42.20
N ASP A 39 -12.52 8.01 -42.93
CA ASP A 39 -13.57 7.18 -43.57
C ASP A 39 -12.92 6.10 -44.49
N SER A 40 -13.50 4.99 -44.97
CA SER A 40 -14.90 4.57 -45.20
C SER A 40 -14.92 3.17 -45.87
N THR A 41 -16.12 2.59 -45.99
CA THR A 41 -16.59 1.55 -46.97
C THR A 41 -16.04 0.12 -46.83
N GLY A 42 -16.80 -0.97 -46.99
CA GLY A 42 -18.20 -1.23 -47.32
C GLY A 42 -18.37 -2.70 -47.75
N LEU A 43 -19.59 -3.26 -47.60
CA LEU A 43 -20.22 -4.34 -48.41
C LEU A 43 -19.52 -5.74 -48.37
N ASP A 44 -20.15 -6.92 -48.35
CA ASP A 44 -21.51 -7.40 -48.59
C ASP A 44 -21.67 -8.79 -47.97
N ALA A 45 -22.93 -9.18 -47.76
CA ALA A 45 -23.37 -10.48 -47.28
C ALA A 45 -23.39 -11.56 -48.37
N GLN A 46 -23.22 -12.83 -47.99
CA GLN A 46 -24.12 -13.96 -48.33
C GLN A 46 -23.52 -15.33 -47.94
N GLY A 47 -24.41 -16.28 -47.60
CA GLY A 47 -24.12 -17.73 -47.70
C GLY A 47 -24.32 -18.50 -46.40
N ALA A 48 -25.56 -18.87 -46.09
CA ALA A 48 -25.90 -19.85 -45.07
C ALA A 48 -25.80 -21.27 -45.64
N GLU A 49 -25.20 -22.19 -44.89
CA GLU A 49 -25.43 -23.63 -45.02
C GLU A 49 -25.30 -24.29 -43.64
N THR A 50 -26.40 -24.90 -43.19
CA THR A 50 -26.52 -25.62 -41.92
C THR A 50 -26.52 -27.12 -42.18
N VAL A 51 -25.63 -27.87 -41.52
CA VAL A 51 -25.65 -29.33 -41.43
C VAL A 51 -25.48 -29.72 -39.95
N PRO A 52 -26.26 -30.66 -39.41
CA PRO A 52 -26.38 -30.88 -37.97
C PRO A 52 -25.30 -31.83 -37.44
N THR A 53 -24.75 -31.54 -36.26
CA THR A 53 -23.93 -32.50 -35.50
C THR A 53 -24.34 -32.54 -34.04
N GLU A 54 -24.64 -33.76 -33.60
CA GLU A 54 -25.04 -34.12 -32.25
C GLU A 54 -23.92 -33.93 -31.21
N SER A 55 -24.31 -33.28 -30.11
CA SER A 55 -23.92 -33.49 -28.70
C SER A 55 -22.59 -34.18 -28.37
N LYS A 56 -21.70 -33.42 -27.72
CA LYS A 56 -20.99 -33.84 -26.49
C LYS A 56 -20.87 -32.64 -25.55
N GLU A 57 -21.76 -32.59 -24.57
CA GLU A 57 -21.72 -31.65 -23.45
C GLU A 57 -20.54 -32.01 -22.55
N ILE A 58 -19.41 -31.31 -22.71
CA ILE A 58 -18.24 -31.44 -21.84
C ILE A 58 -18.56 -30.66 -20.57
N ARG A 59 -19.03 -31.36 -19.53
CA ARG A 59 -19.11 -30.80 -18.18
C ARG A 59 -17.72 -30.32 -17.76
N PRO A 60 -17.53 -29.05 -17.35
CA PRO A 60 -16.26 -28.65 -16.76
C PRO A 60 -16.05 -29.46 -15.47
N LYS A 61 -14.90 -30.13 -15.39
CA LYS A 61 -14.47 -30.86 -14.19
C LYS A 61 -14.49 -29.87 -13.02
N SER A 62 -15.36 -30.13 -12.04
CA SER A 62 -15.42 -29.39 -10.79
C SER A 62 -14.04 -29.37 -10.14
N THR A 63 -13.49 -28.18 -9.98
CA THR A 63 -12.31 -27.93 -9.15
C THR A 63 -12.61 -28.45 -7.74
N PRO A 64 -11.71 -29.21 -7.09
CA PRO A 64 -11.95 -29.64 -5.73
C PRO A 64 -12.09 -28.40 -4.84
N ALA A 65 -13.16 -28.40 -4.02
CA ALA A 65 -13.40 -27.37 -3.03
C ALA A 65 -12.15 -27.20 -2.14
N PRO A 66 -11.77 -25.97 -1.75
CA PRO A 66 -10.62 -25.78 -0.87
C PRO A 66 -10.85 -26.55 0.44
N THR A 67 -9.96 -27.50 0.66
CA THR A 67 -9.86 -28.38 1.82
C THR A 67 -9.87 -27.53 3.10
N SER A 68 -10.83 -27.81 3.99
CA SER A 68 -10.82 -27.56 5.44
C SER A 68 -9.98 -26.36 5.90
N ALA A 69 -10.65 -25.22 6.11
CA ALA A 69 -10.08 -24.00 6.70
C ALA A 69 -9.30 -24.32 7.99
N THR A 70 -8.00 -24.08 7.97
CA THR A 70 -7.19 -23.99 9.18
C THR A 70 -7.79 -22.89 10.07
N THR A 71 -7.98 -23.19 11.35
CA THR A 71 -8.52 -22.29 12.38
C THR A 71 -7.51 -21.18 12.76
N GLY A 72 -6.89 -20.56 11.76
CA GLY A 72 -5.94 -19.47 11.91
C GLY A 72 -6.64 -18.11 11.95
N LYS A 73 -6.10 -17.17 12.73
CA LYS A 73 -6.58 -15.78 12.74
C LYS A 73 -6.29 -15.12 11.38
N THR A 74 -7.11 -14.17 10.98
CA THR A 74 -6.91 -13.41 9.73
C THR A 74 -6.50 -11.97 10.00
N LEU A 75 -5.48 -11.48 9.28
CA LEU A 75 -5.01 -10.10 9.28
C LEU A 75 -5.31 -9.46 7.92
N LEU A 76 -5.92 -8.27 7.93
CA LEU A 76 -6.10 -7.43 6.73
C LEU A 76 -5.36 -6.10 6.89
N ALA A 77 -4.39 -5.80 6.03
CA ALA A 77 -3.78 -4.48 5.95
C ALA A 77 -4.29 -3.75 4.70
N ILE A 78 -4.72 -2.50 4.86
CA ILE A 78 -5.29 -1.70 3.78
C ILE A 78 -4.42 -0.48 3.54
N GLY A 79 -3.92 -0.36 2.31
CA GLY A 79 -3.20 0.80 1.79
C GLY A 79 -3.95 1.44 0.62
N ALA A 80 -3.59 2.67 0.27
CA ALA A 80 -4.05 3.28 -0.97
C ALA A 80 -3.26 2.68 -2.14
N HIS A 81 -1.93 2.72 -2.06
CA HIS A 81 -0.99 2.30 -3.10
C HIS A 81 -0.35 0.95 -2.79
N TYR A 82 0.19 0.32 -3.84
CA TYR A 82 0.85 -0.99 -3.84
C TYR A 82 1.99 -1.15 -2.79
N ASP A 83 2.61 -0.06 -2.36
CA ASP A 83 3.75 -0.03 -1.45
C ASP A 83 3.40 0.39 -0.03
N ASP A 84 2.23 0.97 0.24
CA ASP A 84 1.90 1.56 1.55
C ASP A 84 2.05 0.56 2.70
N CYS A 85 1.52 -0.66 2.56
CA CYS A 85 1.68 -1.70 3.58
C CYS A 85 3.10 -2.26 3.63
N VAL A 86 3.80 -2.31 2.48
CA VAL A 86 5.17 -2.85 2.33
C VAL A 86 6.22 -1.87 2.86
N PHE A 87 5.92 -0.57 2.87
CA PHE A 87 6.72 0.45 3.52
C PHE A 87 6.30 0.61 4.98
N GLY A 88 5.01 0.77 5.25
CA GLY A 88 4.49 1.12 6.58
C GLY A 88 4.73 0.03 7.62
N ILE A 89 4.33 -1.22 7.32
CA ILE A 89 4.30 -2.32 8.30
C ILE A 89 4.80 -3.69 7.79
N PRO A 90 5.81 -3.79 6.90
CA PRO A 90 6.27 -5.08 6.36
C PRO A 90 6.70 -6.08 7.44
N GLY A 91 7.31 -5.60 8.54
CA GLY A 91 7.77 -6.46 9.63
C GLY A 91 6.62 -7.12 10.39
N ILE A 92 5.58 -6.35 10.73
CA ILE A 92 4.36 -6.84 11.38
C ILE A 92 3.66 -7.89 10.52
N LEU A 93 3.58 -7.68 9.20
CA LEU A 93 2.95 -8.62 8.28
C LEU A 93 3.70 -9.96 8.25
N LEU A 94 5.03 -9.92 8.18
CA LEU A 94 5.88 -11.11 8.22
C LEU A 94 5.81 -11.84 9.56
N GLU A 95 5.77 -11.12 10.69
CA GLU A 95 5.55 -11.72 12.00
C GLU A 95 4.17 -12.38 12.11
N ALA A 96 3.14 -11.83 11.48
CA ALA A 96 1.82 -12.44 11.43
C ALA A 96 1.82 -13.76 10.63
N VAL A 97 2.50 -13.80 9.47
CA VAL A 97 2.70 -15.04 8.71
C VAL A 97 3.43 -16.08 9.57
N ARG A 98 4.52 -15.69 10.25
CA ARG A 98 5.28 -16.58 11.14
C ARG A 98 4.39 -17.16 12.26
N LYS A 99 3.43 -16.37 12.74
CA LYS A 99 2.42 -16.76 13.74
C LYS A 99 1.20 -17.48 13.12
N GLN A 100 1.29 -17.94 11.87
CA GLN A 100 0.26 -18.71 11.16
C GLN A 100 -1.07 -17.95 10.96
N TYR A 101 -1.01 -16.62 10.84
CA TYR A 101 -2.16 -15.85 10.39
C TYR A 101 -2.31 -16.00 8.88
N ARG A 102 -3.56 -16.00 8.39
CA ARG A 102 -3.80 -15.64 6.98
C ARG A 102 -3.61 -14.14 6.86
N VAL A 103 -2.67 -13.70 6.04
CA VAL A 103 -2.34 -12.27 5.86
C VAL A 103 -2.79 -11.81 4.48
N VAL A 104 -3.63 -10.78 4.45
CA VAL A 104 -4.15 -10.16 3.22
C VAL A 104 -3.80 -8.69 3.21
N ILE A 105 -3.26 -8.20 2.09
CA ILE A 105 -3.12 -6.78 1.78
C ILE A 105 -4.21 -6.41 0.78
N LEU A 106 -4.89 -5.29 1.04
CA LEU A 106 -5.75 -4.62 0.07
C LEU A 106 -5.10 -3.29 -0.33
N ASN A 107 -4.85 -3.13 -1.63
CA ASN A 107 -4.51 -1.85 -2.22
C ASN A 107 -5.76 -1.28 -2.90
N ILE A 108 -6.21 -0.08 -2.52
CA ILE A 108 -7.38 0.55 -3.15
C ILE A 108 -7.07 0.94 -4.60
N ILE A 109 -5.82 1.32 -4.89
CA ILE A 109 -5.37 1.66 -6.24
C ILE A 109 -4.79 0.42 -6.91
N GLY A 110 -5.41 0.03 -8.01
CA GLY A 110 -5.01 -1.08 -8.88
C GLY A 110 -4.82 -0.66 -10.33
N ASP A 111 -5.41 0.46 -10.75
CA ASP A 111 -5.17 1.03 -12.07
C ASP A 111 -3.94 1.96 -12.05
N TYR A 112 -2.83 1.44 -12.56
CA TYR A 112 -1.58 2.17 -12.74
C TYR A 112 -1.30 2.53 -14.20
N ALA A 113 -2.26 2.38 -15.11
CA ALA A 113 -2.04 2.54 -16.55
C ALA A 113 -1.51 3.94 -16.93
N LYS A 114 -1.94 4.96 -16.18
CA LYS A 114 -1.53 6.37 -16.38
C LYS A 114 -0.42 6.83 -15.42
N TRP A 115 0.08 5.95 -14.54
CA TRP A 115 1.10 6.33 -13.58
C TRP A 115 2.50 6.32 -14.23
N SER A 116 3.10 7.51 -14.36
CA SER A 116 4.35 7.71 -15.11
C SER A 116 5.50 6.76 -14.73
N PRO A 117 5.78 6.47 -13.45
CA PRO A 117 6.88 5.56 -13.06
C PRO A 117 6.79 4.16 -13.68
N VAL A 118 5.57 3.67 -13.96
CA VAL A 118 5.34 2.33 -14.52
C VAL A 118 4.55 2.37 -15.84
N LYS A 119 4.64 3.48 -16.59
CA LYS A 119 3.96 3.61 -17.90
C LYS A 119 4.34 2.41 -18.80
N GLY A 120 3.34 1.69 -19.29
CA GLY A 120 3.51 0.47 -20.09
C GLY A 120 3.88 -0.80 -19.29
N ARG A 121 3.99 -0.70 -17.96
CA ARG A 121 4.36 -1.78 -17.03
C ARG A 121 3.37 -1.93 -15.87
N ALA A 122 2.16 -1.37 -15.97
CA ALA A 122 1.15 -1.39 -14.91
C ALA A 122 0.78 -2.83 -14.48
N GLU A 123 0.47 -3.71 -15.43
CA GLU A 123 0.18 -5.12 -15.12
C GLU A 123 1.38 -5.85 -14.53
N GLN A 124 2.60 -5.51 -14.98
CA GLN A 124 3.84 -6.07 -14.43
C GLN A 124 4.06 -5.62 -12.98
N LEU A 125 3.66 -4.38 -12.62
CA LEU A 125 3.69 -3.91 -11.23
C LEU A 125 2.78 -4.76 -10.36
N ARG A 126 1.53 -4.97 -10.78
CA ARG A 126 0.55 -5.79 -10.05
C ARG A 126 1.04 -7.22 -9.89
N ALA A 127 1.49 -7.84 -10.98
CA ALA A 127 2.02 -9.20 -10.97
C ALA A 127 3.26 -9.33 -10.07
N THR A 128 4.16 -8.34 -10.10
CA THR A 128 5.36 -8.31 -9.24
C THR A 128 4.96 -8.15 -7.77
N ASN A 129 4.01 -7.27 -7.45
CA ASN A 129 3.54 -7.07 -6.09
C ASN A 129 2.92 -8.36 -5.51
N ILE A 130 2.02 -9.00 -6.27
CA ILE A 130 1.40 -10.28 -5.90
C ILE A 130 2.46 -11.37 -5.72
N ARG A 131 3.38 -11.51 -6.68
CA ARG A 131 4.44 -12.54 -6.61
C ARG A 131 5.30 -12.36 -5.36
N LEU A 132 5.86 -11.16 -5.14
CA LEU A 132 6.74 -10.88 -4.00
C LEU A 132 6.03 -11.09 -2.66
N ALA A 133 4.76 -10.74 -2.55
CA ALA A 133 3.97 -10.99 -1.35
C ALA A 133 3.68 -12.50 -1.17
N SER A 134 3.32 -13.19 -2.25
CA SER A 134 3.00 -14.63 -2.20
C SER A 134 4.19 -15.50 -1.81
N GLU A 135 5.41 -15.16 -2.26
CA GLU A 135 6.67 -15.79 -1.83
C GLU A 135 6.88 -15.69 -0.31
N ARG A 136 6.23 -14.74 0.35
CA ARG A 136 6.25 -14.47 1.79
C ARG A 136 4.99 -14.95 2.51
N GLY A 137 4.10 -15.68 1.83
CA GLY A 137 2.85 -16.20 2.41
C GLY A 137 1.75 -15.14 2.58
N ILE A 138 1.80 -14.04 1.83
CA ILE A 138 0.86 -12.92 1.91
C ILE A 138 0.01 -12.86 0.63
N GLU A 139 -1.31 -12.76 0.81
CA GLU A 139 -2.27 -12.51 -0.28
C GLU A 139 -2.34 -11.00 -0.57
N VAL A 140 -2.35 -10.62 -1.84
CA VAL A 140 -2.56 -9.22 -2.26
C VAL A 140 -3.80 -9.11 -3.12
N ARG A 141 -4.62 -8.11 -2.82
CA ARG A 141 -5.79 -7.73 -3.60
C ARG A 141 -5.70 -6.27 -4.02
N PHE A 142 -6.32 -5.99 -5.15
CA PHE A 142 -6.47 -4.65 -5.68
C PHE A 142 -7.96 -4.33 -5.86
N LEU A 143 -8.35 -3.09 -5.60
CA LEU A 143 -9.51 -2.50 -6.26
C LEU A 143 -9.00 -1.79 -7.52
N ASP A 144 -9.85 -1.61 -8.53
CA ASP A 144 -9.43 -1.09 -9.84
C ASP A 144 -9.56 0.43 -9.95
N TYR A 145 -9.38 1.16 -8.84
CA TYR A 145 -9.33 2.62 -8.86
C TYR A 145 -7.96 3.11 -9.32
N ALA A 146 -7.94 4.28 -9.96
CA ALA A 146 -6.71 5.01 -10.26
C ALA A 146 -6.38 6.01 -9.14
N SER A 147 -5.09 6.31 -8.95
CA SER A 147 -4.63 7.35 -8.02
C SER A 147 -5.33 8.68 -8.29
N MET A 148 -5.73 9.38 -7.23
CA MET A 148 -6.50 10.63 -7.26
C MET A 148 -7.89 10.54 -7.91
N HIS A 149 -8.40 9.32 -8.17
CA HIS A 149 -9.71 9.09 -8.83
C HIS A 149 -10.63 8.18 -8.01
N PHE A 150 -10.57 8.30 -6.69
CA PHE A 150 -11.54 7.71 -5.77
C PHE A 150 -11.80 8.66 -4.60
N ASP A 151 -13.03 8.69 -4.12
CA ASP A 151 -13.49 9.56 -3.04
C ASP A 151 -14.30 8.77 -2.01
N VAL A 152 -14.65 9.39 -0.88
CA VAL A 152 -15.53 8.80 0.14
C VAL A 152 -17.00 8.85 -0.32
N ASN A 153 -17.42 7.88 -1.12
CA ASN A 153 -18.78 7.78 -1.67
C ASN A 153 -19.40 6.39 -1.43
N ALA A 154 -20.64 6.15 -1.90
CA ALA A 154 -21.34 4.90 -1.65
C ALA A 154 -20.65 3.68 -2.29
N ASP A 155 -20.14 3.83 -3.52
CA ASP A 155 -19.55 2.74 -4.30
C ASP A 155 -18.19 2.33 -3.74
N THR A 156 -17.34 3.31 -3.40
CA THR A 156 -16.02 3.05 -2.81
C THR A 156 -16.14 2.46 -1.41
N LYS A 157 -17.09 2.94 -0.59
CA LYS A 157 -17.41 2.33 0.72
C LYS A 157 -17.83 0.87 0.56
N ARG A 158 -18.74 0.60 -0.39
CA ARG A 158 -19.21 -0.76 -0.68
C ARG A 158 -18.05 -1.64 -1.12
N ALA A 159 -17.20 -1.18 -2.03
CA ALA A 159 -16.07 -1.94 -2.56
C ALA A 159 -15.10 -2.39 -1.45
N VAL A 160 -14.71 -1.50 -0.54
CA VAL A 160 -13.84 -1.87 0.59
C VAL A 160 -14.59 -2.78 1.58
N ALA A 161 -15.87 -2.51 1.85
CA ALA A 161 -16.67 -3.35 2.75
C ALA A 161 -16.90 -4.77 2.21
N GLU A 162 -17.00 -4.97 0.90
CA GLU A 162 -17.04 -6.29 0.27
C GLU A 162 -15.76 -7.08 0.56
N VAL A 163 -14.59 -6.45 0.46
CA VAL A 163 -13.32 -7.10 0.83
C VAL A 163 -13.29 -7.46 2.31
N VAL A 164 -13.73 -6.57 3.19
CA VAL A 164 -13.82 -6.87 4.64
C VAL A 164 -14.75 -8.04 4.91
N ALA A 165 -15.90 -8.10 4.22
CA ALA A 165 -16.89 -9.17 4.37
C ALA A 165 -16.37 -10.54 3.89
N ASP A 166 -15.56 -10.55 2.83
CA ASP A 166 -14.93 -11.77 2.31
C ASP A 166 -13.75 -12.22 3.19
N VAL A 167 -12.84 -11.30 3.53
CA VAL A 167 -11.63 -11.60 4.30
C VAL A 167 -11.94 -11.93 5.75
N LYS A 168 -12.98 -11.31 6.34
CA LYS A 168 -13.40 -11.49 7.75
C LYS A 168 -12.24 -11.32 8.73
N PRO A 169 -11.54 -10.16 8.74
CA PRO A 169 -10.33 -9.97 9.54
C PRO A 169 -10.59 -10.02 11.05
N ASP A 170 -9.67 -10.63 11.79
CA ASP A 170 -9.60 -10.51 13.25
C ASP A 170 -8.80 -9.27 13.65
N VAL A 171 -7.73 -8.99 12.92
CA VAL A 171 -6.87 -7.82 13.08
C VAL A 171 -6.83 -7.07 11.76
N ALA A 172 -6.93 -5.74 11.82
CA ALA A 172 -6.84 -4.90 10.64
C ALA A 172 -5.91 -3.70 10.85
N PHE A 173 -5.27 -3.30 9.76
CA PHE A 173 -4.40 -2.13 9.67
C PHE A 173 -4.91 -1.19 8.60
N MET A 174 -4.89 0.10 8.87
CA MET A 174 -5.26 1.17 7.93
C MET A 174 -4.27 2.32 8.02
N LEU A 175 -4.19 3.15 6.99
CA LEU A 175 -3.38 4.35 7.01
C LEU A 175 -3.84 5.34 8.09
N TRP A 176 -2.90 6.12 8.63
CA TRP A 176 -3.19 7.25 9.50
C TRP A 176 -3.97 8.33 8.75
N ARG A 177 -4.95 8.93 9.43
CA ARG A 177 -5.95 9.82 8.81
C ARG A 177 -5.44 11.20 8.37
N ARG A 178 -4.25 11.61 8.80
CA ARG A 178 -3.65 12.93 8.50
C ARG A 178 -2.37 12.74 7.72
N ASP A 179 -2.39 13.03 6.44
CA ASP A 179 -1.28 12.78 5.53
C ASP A 179 -1.19 13.87 4.46
N ARG A 180 0.01 14.07 3.89
CA ARG A 180 0.19 15.00 2.77
C ARG A 180 -0.37 14.47 1.45
N HIS A 181 -0.57 13.15 1.32
CA HIS A 181 -1.14 12.55 0.13
C HIS A 181 -2.66 12.36 0.26
N PRO A 182 -3.50 13.00 -0.58
CA PRO A 182 -4.96 12.90 -0.47
C PRO A 182 -5.50 11.47 -0.57
N ASP A 183 -4.93 10.64 -1.46
CA ASP A 183 -5.30 9.22 -1.55
C ASP A 183 -5.16 8.48 -0.21
N HIS A 184 -4.16 8.81 0.62
CA HIS A 184 -3.98 8.19 1.94
C HIS A 184 -5.10 8.60 2.90
N GLU A 185 -5.51 9.87 2.89
CA GLU A 185 -6.61 10.36 3.75
C GLU A 185 -7.94 9.72 3.33
N VAL A 186 -8.24 9.65 2.04
CA VAL A 186 -9.45 8.98 1.52
C VAL A 186 -9.43 7.49 1.86
N ALA A 187 -8.32 6.79 1.63
CA ALA A 187 -8.16 5.38 1.95
C ALA A 187 -8.31 5.10 3.45
N SER A 188 -7.77 5.98 4.31
CA SER A 188 -7.92 5.89 5.77
C SER A 188 -9.40 5.95 6.18
N VAL A 189 -10.16 6.92 5.65
CA VAL A 189 -11.59 7.08 5.97
C VAL A 189 -12.41 5.89 5.47
N LEU A 190 -12.19 5.45 4.22
CA LEU A 190 -12.88 4.28 3.67
C LEU A 190 -12.61 3.01 4.48
N SER A 191 -11.35 2.80 4.85
CA SER A 191 -10.92 1.66 5.66
C SER A 191 -11.58 1.69 7.05
N GLU A 192 -11.57 2.84 7.73
CA GLU A 192 -12.18 2.94 9.06
C GLU A 192 -13.68 2.61 9.02
N MET A 193 -14.41 3.16 8.05
CA MET A 193 -15.84 2.89 7.89
C MET A 193 -16.10 1.40 7.62
N ALA A 194 -15.38 0.81 6.65
CA ALA A 194 -15.55 -0.58 6.25
C ALA A 194 -15.13 -1.58 7.34
N LEU A 195 -14.09 -1.27 8.11
CA LEU A 195 -13.61 -2.16 9.17
C LEU A 195 -14.53 -2.14 10.41
N ARG A 196 -15.23 -1.02 10.66
CA ARG A 196 -16.11 -0.86 11.82
C ARG A 196 -17.57 -1.24 11.55
N GLN A 197 -18.09 -0.91 10.36
CA GLN A 197 -19.51 -1.04 10.03
C GLN A 197 -19.76 -1.71 8.66
N PRO A 198 -19.09 -2.83 8.32
CA PRO A 198 -19.22 -3.43 6.99
C PRO A 198 -20.67 -3.86 6.70
N GLY A 199 -21.34 -4.51 7.66
CA GLY A 199 -22.72 -4.97 7.47
C GLY A 199 -23.71 -3.84 7.20
N ALA A 200 -23.54 -2.69 7.86
CA ALA A 200 -24.39 -1.52 7.65
C ALA A 200 -24.16 -0.89 6.27
N ILE A 201 -22.90 -0.72 5.85
CA ILE A 201 -22.56 -0.23 4.50
C ILE A 201 -23.13 -1.13 3.42
N LEU A 202 -23.07 -2.44 3.64
CA LEU A 202 -23.49 -3.44 2.67
C LEU A 202 -25.00 -3.69 2.66
N GLY A 203 -25.71 -3.34 3.73
CA GLY A 203 -27.10 -3.74 3.97
C GLY A 203 -27.23 -5.25 4.22
N ARG A 204 -26.18 -5.89 4.75
CA ARG A 204 -26.12 -7.35 4.96
C ARG A 204 -25.95 -7.66 6.46
N PRO A 205 -26.98 -8.23 7.12
CA PRO A 205 -26.86 -8.71 8.50
C PRO A 205 -25.78 -9.78 8.63
N GLY A 206 -25.10 -9.84 9.77
CA GLY A 206 -24.12 -10.89 10.08
C GLY A 206 -22.71 -10.67 9.51
N VAL A 207 -22.46 -9.62 8.72
CA VAL A 207 -21.10 -9.27 8.29
C VAL A 207 -20.33 -8.70 9.49
N ARG A 208 -19.27 -9.40 9.88
CA ARG A 208 -18.47 -9.11 11.08
C ARG A 208 -17.51 -7.95 10.86
N ALA A 209 -17.47 -7.02 11.81
CA ALA A 209 -16.45 -5.97 11.91
C ALA A 209 -15.11 -6.52 12.42
N ALA A 210 -14.01 -5.86 12.07
CA ALA A 210 -12.68 -6.23 12.58
C ALA A 210 -12.62 -6.07 14.11
N ARG A 211 -12.05 -7.04 14.82
CA ARG A 211 -11.98 -7.00 16.30
C ARG A 211 -10.95 -5.98 16.78
N ARG A 212 -9.78 -5.97 16.14
CA ARG A 212 -8.68 -5.06 16.43
C ARG A 212 -8.35 -4.25 15.20
N ILE A 213 -8.29 -2.92 15.35
CA ILE A 213 -7.95 -2.00 14.26
C ILE A 213 -6.81 -1.11 14.74
N TYR A 214 -5.75 -1.06 13.95
CA TYR A 214 -4.59 -0.21 14.16
C TYR A 214 -4.40 0.74 12.98
N ALA A 215 -3.92 1.94 13.23
CA ALA A 215 -3.50 2.87 12.20
C ALA A 215 -1.97 2.91 12.10
N TYR A 216 -1.42 2.88 10.90
CA TYR A 216 0.03 2.99 10.65
C TYR A 216 0.35 4.24 9.82
N ASP A 217 1.58 4.74 9.93
CA ASP A 217 2.07 5.86 9.13
C ASP A 217 2.82 5.40 7.87
N ASN A 218 2.94 6.28 6.90
CA ASN A 218 3.76 6.06 5.70
C ASN A 218 5.03 6.93 5.72
N GLY A 219 5.57 7.12 6.93
CA GLY A 219 6.81 7.84 7.19
C GLY A 219 6.65 9.34 7.44
N PRO A 220 7.65 9.97 8.10
CA PRO A 220 7.55 11.35 8.61
C PRO A 220 7.44 12.42 7.51
N GLY A 221 7.84 12.10 6.27
CA GLY A 221 7.68 12.99 5.12
C GLY A 221 6.23 13.10 4.65
N HIS A 222 5.41 12.07 4.85
CA HIS A 222 4.03 12.00 4.41
C HIS A 222 3.07 12.30 5.55
N THR A 223 3.23 11.58 6.66
CA THR A 223 2.24 11.54 7.73
C THR A 223 2.39 12.71 8.69
N ILE A 224 1.27 13.32 9.07
CA ILE A 224 1.22 14.54 9.91
C ILE A 224 0.65 14.18 11.28
N GLY A 225 1.39 14.53 12.35
CA GLY A 225 0.92 14.38 13.73
C GLY A 225 0.67 12.93 14.16
N PHE A 226 1.47 11.99 13.65
CA PHE A 226 1.39 10.59 14.07
C PHE A 226 2.16 10.36 15.36
N GLU A 227 1.44 10.05 16.43
CA GLU A 227 2.00 9.70 17.74
C GLU A 227 1.62 8.24 18.04
N PRO A 228 2.52 7.26 17.80
CA PRO A 228 2.19 5.86 18.01
C PRO A 228 2.00 5.55 19.50
N ASN A 229 1.07 4.66 19.80
CA ASN A 229 0.81 4.19 21.17
C ASN A 229 1.16 2.70 21.38
N THR A 230 1.56 2.01 20.30
CA THR A 230 1.84 0.58 20.28
C THR A 230 3.07 0.34 19.41
N PHE A 231 4.02 -0.43 19.94
CA PHE A 231 5.27 -0.78 19.26
C PHE A 231 5.34 -2.31 19.14
N VAL A 232 5.79 -2.79 17.99
CA VAL A 232 5.94 -4.21 17.69
C VAL A 232 7.40 -4.45 17.34
N ASP A 233 8.06 -5.34 18.10
CA ASP A 233 9.38 -5.83 17.75
C ASP A 233 9.29 -6.64 16.44
N VAL A 234 10.01 -6.14 15.43
CA VAL A 234 10.10 -6.78 14.11
C VAL A 234 11.54 -7.16 13.79
N THR A 235 12.42 -7.22 14.80
CA THR A 235 13.85 -7.46 14.64
C THR A 235 14.14 -8.74 13.86
N ALA A 236 13.39 -9.82 14.14
CA ALA A 236 13.54 -11.09 13.44
C ALA A 236 13.09 -11.04 11.97
N ALA A 237 12.02 -10.28 11.67
CA ALA A 237 11.48 -10.13 10.32
C ALA A 237 12.21 -9.08 9.47
N TRP A 238 13.03 -8.24 10.09
CA TRP A 238 13.57 -7.04 9.46
C TRP A 238 14.37 -7.29 8.16
N PRO A 239 15.25 -8.31 8.07
CA PRO A 239 15.99 -8.56 6.82
C PRO A 239 15.05 -8.85 5.64
N ALA A 240 14.03 -9.70 5.84
CA ALA A 240 13.05 -10.05 4.81
C ALA A 240 12.12 -8.87 4.47
N ALA A 241 11.81 -8.01 5.45
CA ALA A 241 11.06 -6.79 5.23
C ALA A 241 11.82 -5.82 4.30
N MET A 242 13.11 -5.60 4.56
CA MET A 242 13.92 -4.68 3.75
C MET A 242 14.20 -5.22 2.35
N GLU A 243 14.38 -6.53 2.22
CA GLU A 243 14.49 -7.18 0.93
C GLU A 243 13.19 -7.01 0.12
N TRP A 244 12.02 -7.24 0.73
CA TRP A 244 10.73 -7.09 0.07
C TRP A 244 10.52 -5.69 -0.48
N LEU A 245 10.72 -4.69 0.37
CA LEU A 245 10.62 -3.28 0.00
C LEU A 245 11.62 -2.95 -1.12
N GLY A 246 12.88 -3.39 -0.99
CA GLY A 246 13.92 -3.15 -1.99
C GLY A 246 13.61 -3.73 -3.36
N GLN A 247 13.12 -4.98 -3.43
CA GLN A 247 12.73 -5.61 -4.70
C GLN A 247 11.57 -4.87 -5.38
N LEU A 248 10.56 -4.50 -4.60
CA LEU A 248 9.41 -3.76 -5.11
C LEU A 248 9.82 -2.37 -5.65
N MET A 249 10.68 -1.69 -4.89
CA MET A 249 11.19 -0.36 -5.23
C MET A 249 12.18 -0.38 -6.40
N ALA A 250 12.94 -1.45 -6.59
CA ALA A 250 13.79 -1.66 -7.76
C ALA A 250 12.95 -1.80 -9.04
N PHE A 251 11.84 -2.55 -8.99
CA PHE A 251 10.92 -2.69 -10.11
C PHE A 251 10.33 -1.34 -10.55
N VAL A 252 9.86 -0.53 -9.59
CA VAL A 252 9.26 0.79 -9.90
C VAL A 252 10.29 1.69 -10.58
N ARG A 253 11.54 1.69 -10.09
CA ARG A 253 12.66 2.45 -10.67
C ARG A 253 13.25 1.84 -11.94
N ASN A 254 12.69 0.74 -12.44
CA ASN A 254 13.13 0.05 -13.65
C ASN A 254 14.63 -0.31 -13.62
N ARG A 255 15.09 -0.84 -12.48
CA ARG A 255 16.49 -1.28 -12.27
C ARG A 255 16.50 -2.65 -11.59
N PRO A 256 17.57 -3.46 -11.76
CA PRO A 256 17.72 -4.69 -10.98
C PRO A 256 17.81 -4.37 -9.48
N TYR A 257 17.31 -5.29 -8.66
CA TYR A 257 17.52 -5.23 -7.21
C TYR A 257 18.95 -5.65 -6.88
N ASP A 258 19.61 -4.86 -6.02
CA ASP A 258 20.93 -5.16 -5.48
C ASP A 258 20.87 -5.03 -3.94
N PRO A 259 21.01 -6.13 -3.19
CA PRO A 259 20.99 -6.10 -1.73
C PRO A 259 22.16 -5.32 -1.11
N GLN A 260 23.24 -5.07 -1.86
CA GLN A 260 24.39 -4.28 -1.40
C GLN A 260 24.22 -2.77 -1.64
N SER A 261 23.19 -2.37 -2.39
CA SER A 261 22.91 -0.97 -2.74
C SER A 261 21.48 -0.57 -2.37
N PRO A 262 21.17 -0.47 -1.06
CA PRO A 262 19.83 -0.10 -0.61
C PRO A 262 19.45 1.26 -1.16
N ASP A 263 18.21 1.39 -1.61
CA ASP A 263 17.70 2.68 -2.05
C ASP A 263 17.34 3.60 -0.88
N ARG A 264 17.05 4.87 -1.22
CA ARG A 264 16.65 5.88 -0.23
C ARG A 264 15.40 5.47 0.57
N THR A 265 14.43 4.79 -0.06
CA THR A 265 13.20 4.32 0.60
C THR A 265 13.54 3.28 1.68
N GLN A 266 14.41 2.31 1.36
CA GLN A 266 14.92 1.33 2.34
C GLN A 266 15.70 2.02 3.47
N THR A 267 16.58 2.99 3.15
CA THR A 267 17.33 3.74 4.17
C THR A 267 16.40 4.48 5.12
N VAL A 268 15.41 5.22 4.59
CA VAL A 268 14.43 5.96 5.41
C VAL A 268 13.65 5.00 6.31
N LYS A 269 13.17 3.88 5.77
CA LYS A 269 12.42 2.89 6.54
C LYS A 269 13.28 2.26 7.64
N GLN A 270 14.54 1.96 7.36
CA GLN A 270 15.49 1.47 8.36
C GLN A 270 15.71 2.46 9.50
N THR A 271 16.03 3.72 9.18
CA THR A 271 16.21 4.76 10.20
C THR A 271 14.96 4.90 11.08
N LEU A 272 13.78 4.88 10.48
CA LEU A 272 12.52 5.00 11.23
C LEU A 272 12.30 3.82 12.18
N ALA A 273 12.60 2.59 11.74
CA ALA A 273 12.42 1.41 12.57
C ALA A 273 13.48 1.28 13.68
N GLU A 274 14.71 1.72 13.45
CA GLU A 274 15.75 1.83 14.48
C GLU A 274 15.36 2.86 15.54
N TYR A 275 14.86 4.03 15.13
CA TYR A 275 14.35 5.06 16.05
C TYR A 275 13.20 4.53 16.92
N ARG A 276 12.25 3.82 16.31
CA ARG A 276 11.14 3.18 17.05
C ARG A 276 11.62 2.05 17.96
N GLY A 277 12.60 1.28 17.51
CA GLY A 277 13.24 0.23 18.29
C GLY A 277 13.87 0.79 19.55
N LEU A 278 14.62 1.90 19.42
CA LEU A 278 15.19 2.63 20.54
C LEU A 278 14.12 3.07 21.56
N ALA A 279 12.96 3.52 21.08
CA ALA A 279 11.85 3.96 21.94
C ALA A 279 11.23 2.83 22.78
N CYS A 280 11.39 1.55 22.39
CA CYS A 280 10.84 0.39 23.10
C CYS A 280 11.86 -0.71 23.44
N GLY A 281 13.17 -0.43 23.35
CA GLY A 281 14.23 -1.34 23.80
C GLY A 281 14.54 -2.53 22.88
N VAL A 282 14.27 -2.44 21.57
CA VAL A 282 14.58 -3.49 20.57
C VAL A 282 15.35 -2.91 19.38
N LYS A 283 15.91 -3.75 18.51
CA LYS A 283 16.74 -3.28 17.39
C LYS A 283 15.90 -2.60 16.30
N TYR A 284 14.81 -3.23 15.90
CA TYR A 284 13.88 -2.69 14.90
C TYR A 284 12.45 -2.82 15.40
N ALA A 285 11.71 -1.72 15.43
CA ALA A 285 10.29 -1.74 15.73
C ALA A 285 9.46 -1.04 14.66
N GLU A 286 8.27 -1.57 14.42
CA GLU A 286 7.20 -0.86 13.75
C GLU A 286 6.22 -0.34 14.80
N ALA A 287 5.71 0.88 14.59
CA ALA A 287 4.87 1.54 15.55
C ALA A 287 3.53 1.89 14.91
N VAL A 288 2.46 1.64 15.64
CA VAL A 288 1.08 1.81 15.19
C VAL A 288 0.25 2.50 16.28
N TRP A 289 -0.89 3.02 15.88
CA TRP A 289 -1.87 3.59 16.79
C TRP A 289 -3.05 2.63 16.94
N ALA A 290 -3.15 2.00 18.12
CA ALA A 290 -4.29 1.19 18.49
C ALA A 290 -5.53 2.08 18.65
N THR A 291 -6.60 1.76 17.90
CA THR A 291 -7.81 2.57 17.90
C THR A 291 -8.71 2.39 19.12
N ARG A 292 -8.40 1.38 19.93
CA ARG A 292 -9.05 1.10 21.21
C ARG A 292 -7.98 0.71 22.22
N PRO A 293 -8.09 1.16 23.48
CA PRO A 293 -7.28 0.61 24.56
C PRO A 293 -7.53 -0.90 24.71
N GLU A 294 -6.47 -1.67 24.92
CA GLU A 294 -6.55 -3.07 25.30
C GLU A 294 -5.83 -3.29 26.64
N PRO A 295 -6.30 -4.23 27.49
CA PRO A 295 -5.56 -4.64 28.67
C PRO A 295 -4.15 -5.11 28.28
N ARG A 296 -3.14 -4.59 28.99
CA ARG A 296 -1.76 -5.08 28.89
C ARG A 296 -1.46 -5.91 30.13
N GLU A 297 -0.91 -7.10 29.92
CA GLU A 297 -0.38 -7.93 30.99
C GLU A 297 0.91 -7.27 31.48
N ILE A 298 0.81 -6.58 32.62
CA ILE A 298 1.92 -5.85 33.26
C ILE A 298 2.38 -6.53 34.56
N LEU A 299 1.65 -7.54 35.02
CA LEU A 299 1.90 -8.39 36.19
C LEU A 299 1.52 -9.83 35.84
#